data_AF-C1DV30-F1
#
_entry.id   AF-C1DV30-F1
#
_cell.length_a   1.000
_cell.length_b   1.000
_cell.length_c   1.000
_cell.angle_alpha   90.00
_cell.angle_beta   90.00
_cell.angle_gamma   90.00
#
_symmetry.space_group_name_H-M   'P 1'
#
loop_
_entity.id
_entity.type
_entity.pdbx_description
1 polymer ?
#
loop_
_entity_poly.entity_id
_entity_poly.type
_entity_poly.pdbx_seq_one_letter_code
_entity_poly.pdbx_strand_id
1 'polypeptide(L)'
;MEREITLKLKTLYGKEKATLEELLSSRAGINLLPYEIAVNGSVDWEEFNIPEEIYKKACIIYNNYSYLIKREKPLPKVNEKLSDVEVRKIFEVLRSIE
;
A
#
# COMPACT_ATOMS: atom_id res chain seq x y z
N MET A 1 -19.27 10.24 -6.62
CA MET A 1 -19.18 9.50 -5.34
C MET A 1 -17.76 9.03 -5.22
N GLU A 2 -17.05 9.46 -4.19
CA GLU A 2 -15.75 8.87 -3.86
C GLU A 2 -15.95 7.41 -3.46
N ARG A 3 -15.12 6.52 -3.99
CA ARG A 3 -15.14 5.10 -3.64
C ARG A 3 -14.41 4.91 -2.31
N GLU A 4 -15.12 4.34 -1.34
CA GLU A 4 -14.50 3.88 -0.10
C GLU A 4 -13.65 2.64 -0.34
N ILE A 5 -12.46 2.65 0.24
CA ILE A 5 -11.48 1.56 0.21
C ILE A 5 -11.56 0.84 1.55
N THR A 6 -11.73 -0.48 1.54
CA THR A 6 -11.56 -1.29 2.75
C THR A 6 -10.07 -1.50 2.99
N LEU A 7 -9.57 -1.02 4.13
CA LEU A 7 -8.15 -0.97 4.45
C LEU A 7 -7.68 -2.29 5.08
N LYS A 8 -6.58 -2.84 4.57
CA LYS A 8 -5.90 -4.00 5.19
C LYS A 8 -4.99 -3.61 6.34
N LEU A 9 -4.48 -2.38 6.35
CA LEU A 9 -3.65 -1.84 7.44
C LEU A 9 -4.49 -1.04 8.45
N LYS A 10 -5.73 -1.47 8.69
CA LYS A 10 -6.72 -0.73 9.49
C LYS A 10 -6.24 -0.36 10.90
N THR A 11 -5.39 -1.18 11.52
CA THR A 11 -4.78 -0.88 12.83
C THR A 11 -3.76 0.25 12.77
N LEU A 12 -2.99 0.35 11.69
CA LEU A 12 -2.05 1.45 11.47
C LEU A 12 -2.77 2.75 11.11
N TYR A 13 -3.88 2.64 10.38
CA TYR A 13 -4.71 3.79 10.04
C TYR A 13 -5.65 4.24 11.17
N GLY A 14 -5.97 3.35 12.12
CA GLY A 14 -6.98 3.59 13.16
C GLY A 14 -8.42 3.65 12.62
N LYS A 15 -8.67 3.08 11.43
CA LYS A 15 -9.98 3.06 10.74
C LYS A 15 -10.08 1.90 9.77
N GLU A 16 -11.29 1.38 9.54
CA GLU A 16 -11.52 0.23 8.65
C GLU A 16 -11.65 0.61 7.18
N LYS A 17 -12.13 1.81 6.89
CA LYS A 17 -12.36 2.31 5.54
C LYS A 17 -11.87 3.75 5.41
N ALA A 18 -11.47 4.12 4.20
CA ALA A 18 -11.16 5.50 3.86
C ALA A 18 -11.37 5.76 2.36
N THR A 19 -11.60 7.01 1.97
CA THR A 19 -11.48 7.43 0.57
C THR A 19 -10.02 7.71 0.21
N LEU A 20 -9.68 7.71 -1.08
CA LEU A 20 -8.34 8.10 -1.52
C LEU A 20 -7.99 9.53 -1.08
N GLU A 21 -8.94 10.46 -1.13
CA GLU A 21 -8.75 11.85 -0.72
C GLU A 21 -8.37 11.93 0.76
N GLU A 22 -9.07 11.19 1.63
CA GLU A 22 -8.72 11.12 3.05
C GLU A 22 -7.29 10.59 3.28
N LEU A 23 -6.89 9.54 2.55
CA LEU A 23 -5.55 8.97 2.64
C LEU A 23 -4.47 9.96 2.17
N LEU A 24 -4.77 10.79 1.17
CA LEU A 24 -3.85 11.81 0.66
C LEU A 24 -3.86 13.11 1.48
N SER A 25 -4.89 13.36 2.29
CA SER A 25 -5.01 14.58 3.10
C SER A 25 -4.07 14.63 4.32
N SER A 26 -3.41 13.53 4.68
CA SER A 26 -2.56 13.46 5.87
C SER A 26 -1.18 12.85 5.58
N ARG A 27 -0.17 13.33 6.31
CA ARG A 27 1.20 12.79 6.22
C ARG A 27 1.25 11.30 6.58
N ALA A 28 0.49 10.88 7.59
CA ALA A 28 0.39 9.48 7.97
C ALA A 28 -0.20 8.64 6.85
N GLY A 29 -1.29 9.12 6.22
CA GLY A 29 -1.95 8.43 5.14
C GLY A 29 -1.07 8.27 3.91
N ILE A 30 -0.42 9.34 3.45
CA ILE A 30 0.55 9.31 2.35
C ILE A 30 1.70 8.33 2.64
N ASN A 31 2.20 8.30 3.88
CA ASN A 31 3.32 7.43 4.26
C ASN A 31 2.95 5.94 4.38
N LEU A 32 1.67 5.61 4.55
CA LEU A 32 1.16 4.24 4.64
C LEU A 32 0.61 3.74 3.30
N LEU A 33 0.10 4.64 2.46
CA LEU A 33 -0.59 4.29 1.21
C LEU A 33 0.24 3.37 0.27
N PRO A 34 1.56 3.56 0.08
CA PRO A 34 2.35 2.61 -0.72
C PRO A 34 2.31 1.18 -0.19
N TYR A 35 2.27 1.03 1.13
CA TYR A 35 2.23 -0.26 1.80
C TYR A 35 0.84 -0.88 1.69
N GLU A 36 -0.20 -0.08 1.90
CA GLU A 36 -1.60 -0.47 1.70
C GLU A 36 -1.81 -0.97 0.26
N ILE A 37 -1.37 -0.20 -0.73
CA ILE A 37 -1.41 -0.59 -2.15
C ILE A 37 -0.64 -1.88 -2.37
N ALA A 38 0.53 -2.08 -1.75
CA ALA A 38 1.33 -3.28 -1.94
C ALA A 38 0.65 -4.53 -1.38
N VAL A 39 -0.03 -4.46 -0.22
CA VAL A 39 -0.61 -5.65 0.46
C VAL A 39 -2.09 -5.90 0.16
N ASN A 40 -2.82 -4.88 -0.27
CA ASN A 40 -4.25 -4.95 -0.52
C ASN A 40 -4.55 -5.33 -1.97
N GLY A 41 -4.53 -6.64 -2.24
CA GLY A 41 -4.84 -7.23 -3.54
C GLY A 41 -6.31 -7.20 -3.95
N SER A 42 -7.22 -6.86 -3.03
CA SER A 42 -8.67 -6.84 -3.27
C SER A 42 -9.17 -5.53 -3.88
N VAL A 43 -8.31 -4.51 -3.96
CA VAL A 43 -8.64 -3.20 -4.52
C VAL A 43 -7.96 -3.08 -5.88
N ASP A 44 -8.72 -2.71 -6.92
CA ASP A 44 -8.15 -2.39 -8.23
C ASP A 44 -7.59 -0.97 -8.22
N TRP A 45 -6.36 -0.84 -7.74
CA TRP A 45 -5.69 0.44 -7.55
C TRP A 45 -5.47 1.22 -8.85
N GLU A 46 -5.51 0.56 -10.01
CA GLU A 46 -5.39 1.20 -11.32
C GLU A 46 -6.61 2.08 -11.66
N GLU A 47 -7.76 1.87 -10.99
CA GLU A 47 -8.95 2.70 -11.17
C GLU A 47 -8.90 4.02 -10.37
N PHE A 48 -7.86 4.20 -9.55
CA PHE A 48 -7.69 5.36 -8.68
C PHE A 48 -6.62 6.30 -9.24
N ASN A 49 -6.84 7.63 -9.14
CA ASN A 49 -5.85 8.65 -9.52
C ASN A 49 -4.77 8.81 -8.44
N ILE A 50 -3.97 7.77 -8.23
CA ILE A 50 -2.89 7.75 -7.22
C ILE A 50 -1.67 8.51 -7.79
N PRO A 51 -1.02 9.38 -7.00
CA PRO A 51 0.24 9.99 -7.40
C PRO A 51 1.29 8.95 -7.83
N GLU A 52 1.96 9.18 -8.97
CA GLU A 52 2.86 8.21 -9.61
C GLU A 52 3.96 7.72 -8.65
N GLU A 53 4.54 8.62 -7.87
CA GLU A 53 5.56 8.30 -6.86
C GLU A 53 5.08 7.33 -5.77
N ILE A 54 3.83 7.45 -5.33
CA ILE A 54 3.21 6.57 -4.33
C ILE A 54 2.99 5.19 -4.94
N TYR A 55 2.44 5.15 -6.15
CA TYR A 55 2.17 3.89 -6.85
C TYR A 55 3.47 3.16 -7.20
N LYS A 56 4.46 3.89 -7.72
CA LYS A 56 5.80 3.35 -7.99
C LYS A 56 6.42 2.74 -6.73
N LYS A 57 6.35 3.44 -5.60
CA LYS A 57 6.85 2.92 -4.31
C LYS A 57 6.13 1.63 -3.89
N ALA A 58 4.82 1.54 -4.10
CA ALA A 58 4.06 0.32 -3.84
C ALA A 58 4.54 -0.85 -4.71
N CYS A 59 4.79 -0.61 -6.00
CA CYS A 59 5.34 -1.60 -6.91
C CYS A 59 6.72 -2.08 -6.44
N ILE A 60 7.61 -1.17 -6.00
CA ILE A 60 8.93 -1.54 -5.46
C ILE A 60 8.77 -2.43 -4.23
N ILE A 61 7.92 -2.05 -3.27
CA ILE A 61 7.63 -2.84 -2.06
C ILE A 61 7.14 -4.24 -2.43
N TYR A 62 6.13 -4.32 -3.31
CA TYR A 62 5.57 -5.60 -3.75
C TYR A 62 6.61 -6.48 -4.45
N ASN A 63 7.41 -5.94 -5.38
CA ASN A 63 8.39 -6.76 -6.10
C ASN A 63 9.47 -7.33 -5.18
N ASN A 64 9.92 -6.57 -4.16
CA ASN A 64 10.91 -7.03 -3.20
C ASN A 64 10.35 -8.09 -2.23
N TYR A 65 9.04 -8.10 -1.97
CA TYR A 65 8.40 -8.96 -0.96
C TYR A 65 7.20 -9.77 -1.47
N SER A 66 7.10 -9.97 -2.78
CA SER A 66 5.96 -10.64 -3.42
C SER A 66 5.75 -12.06 -2.91
N TYR A 67 6.82 -12.74 -2.47
CA TYR A 67 6.77 -14.06 -1.85
C TYR A 67 6.09 -14.10 -0.47
N LEU A 68 5.95 -12.95 0.21
CA LEU A 68 5.24 -12.83 1.49
C LEU A 68 3.83 -12.23 1.34
N ILE A 69 3.55 -11.60 0.20
CA ILE A 69 2.32 -10.83 0.00
C ILE A 69 1.34 -11.62 -0.87
N LYS A 70 0.16 -11.93 -0.31
CA LYS A 70 -0.93 -12.58 -1.05
C LYS A 70 -1.75 -11.54 -1.82
N ARG A 71 -1.71 -11.59 -3.15
CA ARG A 71 -2.59 -10.82 -4.06
C ARG A 71 -3.03 -11.71 -5.22
N GLU A 72 -4.23 -11.46 -5.72
CA GLU A 72 -4.76 -12.11 -6.93
C GLU A 72 -4.15 -11.48 -8.20
N LYS A 73 -4.09 -10.14 -8.25
CA LYS A 73 -3.46 -9.36 -9.32
C LYS A 73 -2.09 -8.85 -8.86
N PRO A 74 -0.98 -9.29 -9.50
CA PRO A 74 0.35 -8.78 -9.20
C PRO A 74 0.48 -7.31 -9.62
N LEU A 75 1.30 -6.53 -8.89
CA LEU A 75 1.64 -5.18 -9.31
C LEU A 75 2.70 -5.20 -10.44
N PRO A 76 2.79 -4.13 -11.25
CA PRO A 76 3.82 -3.99 -12.28
C PRO A 76 5.24 -4.27 -11.76
N LYS A 77 6.06 -4.91 -12.59
CA LYS A 77 7.44 -5.24 -12.23
C LYS A 77 8.32 -3.99 -12.20
N VAL A 78 9.03 -3.80 -11.09
CA VAL A 78 10.02 -2.72 -10.93
C VAL A 78 11.30 -3.32 -10.34
N ASN A 79 12.43 -3.11 -11.02
CA ASN A 79 13.74 -3.61 -10.62
C ASN A 79 14.49 -2.58 -9.77
N GLU A 80 13.90 -2.16 -8.66
CA GLU A 80 14.54 -1.28 -7.66
C GLU A 80 14.58 -1.99 -6.31
N LYS A 81 15.64 -1.76 -5.54
CA LYS A 81 15.80 -2.32 -4.20
C LYS A 81 15.42 -1.29 -3.15
N LEU A 82 14.84 -1.77 -2.05
CA LEU A 82 14.53 -0.95 -0.89
C LEU A 82 15.76 -0.71 -0.02
N SER A 83 15.73 0.39 0.71
CA SER A 83 16.72 0.68 1.75
C SER A 83 16.48 -0.15 3.03
N ASP A 84 17.51 -0.39 3.84
CA ASP A 84 17.40 -1.14 5.10
C ASP A 84 16.37 -0.56 6.08
N VAL A 85 16.20 0.76 6.07
CA VAL A 85 15.18 1.46 6.89
C VAL A 85 13.77 1.06 6.46
N GLU A 86 13.53 0.97 5.15
CA GLU A 86 12.24 0.56 4.60
C GLU A 86 11.96 -0.91 4.84
N VAL A 87 12.99 -1.76 4.80
CA VAL A 87 12.87 -3.19 5.14
C VAL A 87 12.24 -3.38 6.53
N ARG A 88 12.70 -2.64 7.55
CA ARG A 88 12.14 -2.74 8.91
C ARG A 88 10.65 -2.37 8.94
N LYS A 89 10.30 -1.27 8.27
CA LYS A 89 8.92 -0.80 8.19
C LYS A 89 8.01 -1.81 7.47
N ILE A 90 8.53 -2.54 6.48
CA ILE A 90 7.76 -3.59 5.81
C ILE A 90 7.41 -4.72 6.76
N PHE A 91 8.35 -5.17 7.60
CA PHE A 91 8.04 -6.21 8.57
C PHE A 91 7.01 -5.76 9.62
N GLU A 92 7.02 -4.49 10.02
CA GLU A 92 5.96 -3.93 10.87
C GLU A 92 4.60 -3.96 10.16
N VAL A 93 4.56 -3.50 8.90
CA VAL A 93 3.36 -3.54 8.06
C VAL A 93 2.83 -4.97 7.89
N LEU A 94 3.68 -5.93 7.54
CA LEU A 94 3.28 -7.32 7.31
C LEU A 94 2.66 -7.96 8.57
N ARG A 95 3.12 -7.57 9.77
CA ARG A 95 2.53 -8.02 11.04
C ARG A 95 1.19 -7.37 11.36
N SER A 96 0.90 -6.21 10.78
CA SER A 96 -0.34 -5.45 11.00
C SER A 96 -1.44 -5.75 9.98
N ILE A 97 -1.18 -6.63 9.00
CA ILE A 97 -2.17 -7.02 7.99
C ILE A 97 -3.29 -7.78 8.69
N GLU A 98 -4.52 -7.31 8.49
CA GLU A 98 -5.75 -7.97 8.95
C GLU A 98 -6.73 -8.21 7.80
#